data_AF-A0A140DVH2-F1
#
_entry.id   AF-A0A140DVH2-F1
#
_cell.length_a   1.000
_cell.length_b   1.000
_cell.length_c   1.000
_cell.angle_alpha   90.00
_cell.angle_beta   90.00
_cell.angle_gamma   90.00
#
_symmetry.space_group_name_H-M   'P 1'
#
loop_
_entity.id
_entity.type
_entity.pdbx_description
1 polymer ?
#
loop_
_entity_poly.entity_id
_entity_poly.type
_entity_poly.pdbx_seq_one_letter_code
_entity_poly.pdbx_strand_id
1 'polypeptide(L)'
;MNGVTDYDVLDLAGQEENLDRLCDINDRISKMEKEVKRLKKVKEPLEKGIKSMLENADIGITVGYQVDYKRGTTHRFNSEKLKEEKPDIFERYYEERPLRRFSIKRIETAGEEFDF
;
A
#
# COMPACT_ATOMS: atom_id res chain seq x y z
N MET A 1 34.21 3.96 11.11
CA MET A 1 34.20 5.15 10.24
C MET A 1 32.75 5.47 9.97
N ASN A 2 32.18 6.41 10.70
CA ASN A 2 30.81 6.88 10.46
C ASN A 2 30.89 7.74 9.20
N GLY A 3 30.32 7.26 8.10
CA GLY A 3 30.20 8.06 6.89
C GLY A 3 29.35 9.27 7.20
N VAL A 4 30.00 10.44 7.28
CA VAL A 4 29.31 11.73 7.26
C VAL A 4 28.50 11.72 5.96
N THR A 5 27.18 11.63 6.09
CA THR A 5 26.28 11.72 4.95
C THR A 5 26.18 13.19 4.64
N ASP A 6 26.88 13.62 3.59
CA ASP A 6 26.77 14.98 3.07
C ASP A 6 25.40 15.05 2.36
N TYR A 7 24.42 15.68 3.01
CA TYR A 7 23.08 15.82 2.45
C TYR A 7 23.07 17.03 1.52
N ASP A 8 22.71 16.82 0.25
CA ASP A 8 22.37 17.92 -0.64
C ASP A 8 21.04 18.55 -0.17
N VAL A 9 21.12 19.69 0.51
CA VAL A 9 19.95 20.42 1.02
C VAL A 9 19.50 21.46 -0.01
N LEU A 10 18.23 21.39 -0.41
CA LEU A 10 17.58 22.41 -1.23
C LEU A 10 16.67 23.27 -0.35
N ASP A 11 16.81 24.59 -0.46
CA ASP A 11 15.86 25.54 0.14
C ASP A 11 14.52 25.49 -0.62
N LEU A 12 13.45 25.21 0.11
CA LEU A 12 12.08 25.12 -0.40
C LEU A 12 11.21 26.29 0.08
N ALA A 13 11.82 27.40 0.51
CA ALA A 13 11.10 28.62 0.87
C ALA A 13 10.07 29.02 -0.19
N GLY A 14 8.87 29.37 0.25
CA GLY A 14 7.73 29.68 -0.60
C GLY A 14 6.88 28.48 -1.02
N GLN A 15 7.21 27.26 -0.59
CA GLN A 15 6.39 26.06 -0.81
C GLN A 15 5.61 25.62 0.44
N GLU A 16 5.59 26.43 1.50
CA GLU A 16 5.00 26.08 2.80
C GLU A 16 3.52 25.69 2.66
N GLU A 17 2.73 26.47 1.90
CA GLU A 17 1.32 26.18 1.67
C GLU A 17 1.11 24.83 0.95
N ASN A 18 1.97 24.52 -0.02
CA ASN A 18 1.91 23.24 -0.74
C ASN A 18 2.26 22.06 0.18
N LEU A 19 3.28 22.21 1.02
CA LEU A 19 3.70 21.18 1.97
C LEU A 19 2.65 20.96 3.08
N ASP A 20 2.03 22.02 3.58
CA ASP A 20 0.92 21.95 4.54
C ASP A 20 -0.28 21.25 3.91
N ARG A 21 -0.67 21.64 2.69
CA ARG A 21 -1.77 21.00 1.97
C ARG A 21 -1.52 19.51 1.69
N LEU A 22 -0.28 19.14 1.35
CA LEU A 22 0.08 17.74 1.17
C LEU A 22 -0.02 16.95 2.49
N CYS A 23 0.41 17.52 3.61
CA CYS A 23 0.22 16.90 4.94
C CYS A 23 -1.26 16.65 5.23
N ASP A 24 -2.11 17.65 5.03
CA ASP A 24 -3.56 17.54 5.26
C ASP A 24 -4.21 16.45 4.39
N ILE A 25 -3.82 16.39 3.11
CA ILE A 25 -4.32 15.36 2.19
C ILE A 25 -3.87 13.96 2.65
N ASN A 26 -2.60 13.80 3.04
CA ASN A 26 -2.08 12.52 3.51
C ASN A 26 -2.81 12.04 4.78
N ASP A 27 -3.11 12.95 5.71
CA ASP A 27 -3.89 12.63 6.90
C ASP A 27 -5.31 12.20 6.57
N ARG A 28 -5.96 12.88 5.63
CA ARG A 28 -7.30 12.50 5.14
C ARG A 28 -7.27 11.12 4.47
N ILE A 29 -6.27 10.85 3.63
CA ILE A 29 -6.08 9.53 3.02
C ILE A 29 -5.91 8.47 4.10
N SER A 30 -5.03 8.68 5.07
CA SER A 30 -4.79 7.73 6.17
C SER A 30 -6.07 7.42 6.96
N LYS A 31 -6.89 8.45 7.24
CA LYS A 31 -8.19 8.27 7.91
C LYS A 31 -9.16 7.44 7.04
N MET A 32 -9.25 7.73 5.75
CA MET A 32 -10.10 6.97 4.82
C MET A 32 -9.62 5.51 4.67
N GLU A 33 -8.30 5.27 4.62
CA GLU A 33 -7.75 3.92 4.56
C GLU A 33 -8.10 3.09 5.81
N LYS A 34 -8.07 3.71 7.00
CA LYS A 34 -8.51 3.06 8.23
C LYS A 34 -9.98 2.67 8.16
N GLU A 35 -10.82 3.55 7.62
CA GLU A 35 -12.24 3.28 7.44
C GLU A 35 -12.49 2.16 6.41
N VAL A 36 -11.79 2.19 5.28
CA VAL A 36 -11.84 1.11 4.29
C VAL A 36 -11.42 -0.22 4.92
N LYS A 37 -10.36 -0.24 5.74
CA LYS A 37 -9.93 -1.45 6.47
C LYS A 37 -11.02 -1.94 7.43
N ARG A 38 -11.70 -1.03 8.14
CA ARG A 38 -12.82 -1.37 9.04
C ARG A 38 -13.98 -1.99 8.27
N LEU A 39 -14.41 -1.36 7.18
CA LEU A 39 -15.51 -1.86 6.35
C LEU A 39 -15.18 -3.21 5.71
N LYS A 40 -13.93 -3.43 5.27
CA LYS A 40 -13.48 -4.72 4.75
C LYS A 40 -13.60 -5.83 5.80
N LYS A 41 -13.22 -5.57 7.05
CA LYS A 41 -13.37 -6.54 8.16
C LYS A 41 -14.81 -6.97 8.40
N VAL A 42 -15.78 -6.12 8.11
CA VAL A 42 -17.22 -6.45 8.21
C VAL A 42 -17.71 -7.14 6.94
N LYS A 43 -17.30 -6.67 5.77
CA LYS A 43 -17.72 -7.22 4.47
C LYS A 43 -17.22 -8.64 4.23
N GLU A 44 -15.94 -8.91 4.49
CA GLU A 44 -15.30 -10.20 4.20
C GLU A 44 -16.00 -11.41 4.84
N PRO A 45 -16.35 -11.41 6.13
CA PRO A 45 -17.06 -12.55 6.73
C PRO A 45 -18.48 -12.71 6.18
N LEU A 46 -19.19 -11.62 5.88
CA LEU A 46 -20.53 -11.68 5.26
C LEU A 46 -20.46 -12.30 3.86
N GLU A 47 -19.52 -11.83 3.04
CA GLU A 47 -19.29 -12.34 1.70
C GLU A 47 -18.86 -13.82 1.73
N LYS A 48 -17.98 -14.19 2.68
CA LYS A 48 -17.58 -15.59 2.89
C LYS A 48 -18.76 -16.46 3.30
N GLY A 49 -19.65 -15.97 4.16
CA GLY A 49 -20.87 -16.67 4.57
C GLY A 49 -21.77 -16.98 3.38
N ILE A 50 -22.07 -15.97 2.55
CA ILE A 50 -22.89 -16.14 1.34
C ILE A 50 -22.23 -17.13 0.37
N LYS A 51 -20.92 -16.99 0.12
CA LYS A 51 -20.17 -17.93 -0.74
C LYS A 51 -20.18 -19.35 -0.20
N SER A 52 -20.11 -19.53 1.12
CA SER A 52 -20.19 -20.85 1.75
C SER A 52 -21.58 -21.48 1.56
N MET A 53 -22.65 -20.69 1.61
CA MET A 53 -24.01 -21.16 1.37
C MET A 53 -24.25 -21.53 -0.10
N LEU A 54 -23.60 -20.85 -1.03
CA LEU A 54 -23.68 -21.17 -2.45
C LEU A 54 -23.01 -22.49 -2.81
N GLU A 55 -21.99 -22.93 -2.05
CA GLU A 55 -21.22 -24.14 -2.34
C GLU A 55 -20.78 -24.24 -3.82
N ASN A 56 -21.45 -25.10 -4.60
CA ASN A 56 -21.24 -25.36 -6.03
C ASN A 56 -22.25 -24.68 -6.96
N ALA A 57 -23.18 -23.89 -6.44
CA ALA A 57 -24.13 -23.13 -7.23
C ALA A 57 -23.47 -21.88 -7.84
N ASP A 58 -23.69 -21.68 -9.13
CA ASP A 58 -23.24 -20.48 -9.86
C ASP A 58 -24.17 -19.28 -9.64
N ILE A 59 -25.41 -19.51 -9.17
CA ILE A 59 -26.43 -18.47 -8.96
C ILE A 59 -27.16 -18.72 -7.62
N GLY A 60 -27.37 -17.67 -6.84
CA GLY A 60 -28.29 -17.65 -5.70
C GLY A 60 -29.31 -16.51 -5.82
N ILE A 61 -30.56 -16.75 -5.42
CA ILE A 61 -31.65 -15.77 -5.52
C ILE A 61 -32.37 -15.66 -4.17
N THR A 62 -32.69 -14.43 -3.78
CA THR A 62 -33.59 -14.13 -2.66
C THR A 62 -34.45 -12.92 -3.02
N VAL A 63 -35.35 -12.51 -2.12
CA VAL A 63 -36.22 -11.35 -2.34
C VAL A 63 -35.37 -10.09 -2.57
N GLY A 64 -35.39 -9.58 -3.81
CA GLY A 64 -34.70 -8.36 -4.21
C GLY A 64 -33.22 -8.50 -4.58
N TYR A 65 -32.64 -9.71 -4.55
CA TYR A 65 -31.21 -9.91 -4.83
C TYR A 65 -30.94 -11.19 -5.65
N GLN A 66 -29.99 -11.08 -6.58
CA GLN A 66 -29.35 -12.19 -7.28
C GLN A 66 -27.84 -12.12 -7.04
N VAL A 67 -27.23 -13.27 -6.78
CA VAL A 67 -25.78 -13.43 -6.63
C VAL A 67 -25.29 -14.34 -7.74
N ASP A 68 -24.39 -13.83 -8.58
CA ASP A 68 -23.67 -14.62 -9.58
C ASP A 68 -22.26 -14.95 -9.06
N TYR A 69 -21.93 -16.24 -8.97
CA TYR A 69 -20.67 -16.72 -8.43
C TYR A 69 -19.86 -17.51 -9.45
N LYS A 70 -19.17 -16.79 -10.34
CA LYS A 70 -18.30 -17.40 -11.35
C LYS A 70 -16.97 -17.83 -10.72
N ARG A 71 -16.66 -19.12 -10.85
CA ARG A 71 -15.38 -19.68 -10.45
C ARG A 71 -14.33 -19.35 -11.51
N GLY A 72 -13.21 -18.78 -11.08
CA GLY A 72 -12.08 -18.48 -11.95
C GLY A 72 -10.78 -18.93 -11.29
N THR A 73 -9.84 -19.41 -12.10
CA THR A 73 -8.48 -19.73 -11.64
C THR A 73 -7.60 -18.52 -11.91
N THR A 74 -6.92 -18.03 -10.88
CA THR A 74 -5.86 -17.03 -11.07
C THR A 74 -4.52 -17.73 -11.15
N HIS A 75 -3.80 -17.54 -12.24
CA HIS A 75 -2.41 -17.96 -12.33
C HIS A 75 -1.55 -16.83 -11.76
N ARG A 76 -0.74 -17.12 -10.74
CA ARG A 76 0.25 -16.19 -10.19
C ARG A 76 1.62 -16.82 -10.33
N PHE A 77 2.56 -16.01 -10.80
CA PHE A 77 3.95 -16.41 -10.83
C PHE A 77 4.50 -16.45 -9.40
N ASN A 78 5.08 -17.59 -9.00
CA ASN A 78 5.68 -17.74 -7.68
C ASN A 78 7.18 -17.41 -7.77
N SER A 79 7.52 -16.14 -7.53
CA SER A 79 8.89 -15.65 -7.57
C SER A 79 9.77 -16.23 -6.46
N GLU A 80 9.20 -16.51 -5.29
CA GLU A 80 9.91 -17.11 -4.16
C GLU A 80 10.38 -18.52 -4.52
N LYS A 81 9.46 -19.33 -5.06
CA LYS A 81 9.76 -20.67 -5.55
C LYS A 81 10.77 -20.67 -6.69
N LEU A 82 10.71 -19.69 -7.60
CA LEU A 82 11.73 -19.55 -8.64
C LEU A 82 13.11 -19.26 -8.03
N LYS A 83 13.17 -18.39 -7.02
CA LYS A 83 14.43 -18.04 -6.33
C LYS A 83 15.04 -19.24 -5.60
N GLU A 84 14.21 -20.09 -4.99
CA GLU A 84 14.66 -21.30 -4.29
C GLU A 84 15.09 -22.42 -5.26
N GLU A 85 14.27 -22.73 -6.28
CA GLU A 85 14.51 -23.87 -7.15
C GLU A 85 15.46 -23.56 -8.32
N LYS A 86 15.51 -22.30 -8.77
CA LYS A 86 16.29 -21.85 -9.95
C LYS A 86 16.89 -20.46 -9.73
N PRO A 87 17.82 -20.31 -8.77
CA PRO A 87 18.45 -19.02 -8.45
C PRO A 87 19.14 -18.37 -9.66
N ASP A 88 19.82 -19.17 -10.49
CA ASP A 88 20.52 -18.70 -11.70
C ASP A 88 19.58 -17.99 -12.69
N ILE A 89 18.34 -18.47 -12.81
CA ILE A 89 17.32 -17.84 -13.67
C ILE A 89 16.81 -16.58 -12.99
N PHE A 90 16.53 -16.62 -11.69
CA PHE A 90 16.06 -15.45 -10.94
C PHE A 90 17.04 -14.27 -11.07
N GLU A 91 18.32 -14.52 -10.84
CA GLU A 91 19.37 -13.49 -10.86
C GLU A 91 19.56 -12.86 -12.25
N ARG A 92 19.39 -13.65 -13.32
CA ARG A 92 19.43 -13.15 -14.71
C ARG A 92 18.37 -12.10 -15.03
N TYR A 93 17.22 -12.15 -14.35
CA TYR A 93 16.10 -11.22 -14.56
C TYR A 93 15.86 -10.28 -13.37
N TYR A 94 16.69 -10.36 -12.33
CA TYR A 94 16.58 -9.50 -11.18
C TYR A 94 17.16 -8.11 -11.51
N GLU A 95 16.30 -7.10 -11.50
CA GLU A 95 16.70 -5.71 -11.69
C GLU A 95 16.57 -4.95 -10.38
N GLU A 96 17.69 -4.44 -9.86
CA GLU A 96 17.67 -3.45 -8.80
C GLU A 96 17.43 -2.06 -9.39
N ARG A 97 16.40 -1.37 -8.91
CA ARG A 97 16.09 0.01 -9.32
C ARG A 97 16.19 0.93 -8.10
N PRO A 98 16.83 2.11 -8.24
CA PRO A 98 16.92 3.06 -7.14
C PRO A 98 15.52 3.54 -6.76
N LEU A 99 15.15 3.35 -5.50
CA LEU A 99 13.88 3.82 -4.95
C LEU A 99 14.10 5.15 -4.21
N ARG A 100 13.50 6.23 -4.72
CA ARG A 100 13.41 7.49 -3.96
C ARG A 100 12.13 7.48 -3.15
N ARG A 101 12.25 7.56 -1.83
CA ARG A 101 11.09 7.69 -0.93
C ARG A 101 10.77 9.16 -0.73
N PHE A 102 9.51 9.51 -0.93
CA PHE A 102 8.99 10.84 -0.67
C PHE A 102 8.17 10.81 0.61
N SER A 103 8.57 11.60 1.60
CA SER A 103 7.87 11.73 2.88
C SER A 103 8.01 13.16 3.37
N ILE A 104 6.92 13.71 3.92
CA ILE A 104 6.90 15.05 4.48
C ILE A 104 6.79 14.91 6.00
N LYS A 105 7.63 15.65 6.73
CA LYS A 105 7.59 15.75 8.19
C LYS A 105 7.50 17.22 8.56
N ARG A 106 6.50 17.57 9.37
CA ARG A 106 6.42 18.91 9.96
C ARG A 106 7.49 19.01 11.04
N ILE A 107 8.34 20.03 10.94
CA ILE A 107 9.30 20.38 11.99
C ILE A 107 8.75 21.62 12.70
N GLU A 108 8.69 21.58 14.02
CA GLU A 108 8.38 22.77 14.82
C GLU A 108 9.71 23.48 15.08
N THR A 109 9.91 24.66 14.51
CA THR A 109 11.07 25.49 14.84
C THR A 109 10.82 26.13 16.22
N ALA A 110 10.97 25.36 17.30
CA ALA A 110 11.32 25.93 18.59
C ALA A 110 12.81 26.30 18.50
N GLY A 111 13.17 27.52 18.90
CA GLY A 111 14.51 28.09 18.72
C GLY A 111 15.62 27.33 19.43
N GLU A 112 16.12 26.27 18.80
CA GLU A 112 17.46 25.74 19.03
C GLU A 112 18.27 25.95 17.75
N GLU A 113 19.43 26.59 17.91
CA GLU A 113 20.43 26.74 16.87
C GLU A 113 20.71 25.37 16.24
N PHE A 114 20.50 25.27 14.93
CA PHE A 114 21.03 24.16 14.16
C PHE A 114 22.54 24.39 14.04
N ASP A 115 23.30 23.87 15.00
CA ASP A 115 24.71 23.58 14.79
C ASP A 115 24.78 22.40 13.80
N PHE A 116 25.15 22.72 12.56
CA PHE A 116 25.39 21.76 11.48
C PHE A 116 26.76 21.09 11.63
#